data_AF-A0A2V7EBH8-F1
#
_entry.id   AF-A0A2V7EBH8-F1
#
_cell.length_a   1.000
_cell.length_b   1.000
_cell.length_c   1.000
_cell.angle_alpha   90.00
_cell.angle_beta   90.00
_cell.angle_gamma   90.00
#
_symmetry.space_group_name_H-M   'P 1'
#
loop_
_entity.id
_entity.type
_entity.pdbx_description
1 polymer ?
#
loop_
_entity_poly.entity_id
_entity_poly.type
_entity_poly.pdbx_seq_one_letter_code
_entity_poly.pdbx_strand_id
1 'polypeptide(L)'
;QRRIQSGQAMIQMTNNLGRLDPPRALKLFADWTDRIAAGELPASQPSRPQGVERNVVITLWDWAGPKDYLHDEVSTDKRNPRVNANGQIYGATEESTDLFPVLDPVKHKATQVKMLVRDPKTPSSKQNAMLPSPYWGPEPIWDSQSSMHNPMLDEKGRVWFTSRVGAPANPDFCKKGSEHPSAKLTPIETSNRHLSMYDPKTGKITLIRTCFPTHHLVFAEDANNTLWTSAGGPQSGVIGWLNRKAFEETGDEAKSQGWTALVLDTNGNGKRDDYVEPNQPVDPTKDRRVAAAFYGVGVSPVDGTIWGSVLGFPGYVIRLNPGSNPPATALAEVFEPPMPGYGPRGMDIDRNGVAWTPLSSGHLASFDRRKCQGPLNGPTATGQHCPEGWTLYPFPGPQLRKVTESGSAEASYYTWVDQFDTFGLGRNVPIATGNANESLLALVNGQFVNLRVPYPMGFYTKWMDGRIDDPSAGWKGKGLWATYSTRTPFHVEGGKGTTSKVVKFQLRSDPLAR
;
A
#
# COMPACT_ATOMS: atom_id res chain seq x y z
N GLN A 1 4.56 8.28 -27.90
CA GLN A 1 5.31 9.22 -27.04
C GLN A 1 4.42 10.29 -26.41
N ARG A 2 3.71 11.12 -27.19
CA ARG A 2 2.90 12.25 -26.67
C ARG A 2 1.93 11.92 -25.52
N ARG A 3 1.28 10.74 -25.53
CA ARG A 3 0.33 10.30 -24.48
C ARG A 3 0.95 10.27 -23.08
N ILE A 4 2.18 9.77 -22.94
CA ILE A 4 2.88 9.66 -21.64
C ILE A 4 3.53 10.97 -21.19
N GLN A 5 3.46 12.02 -22.01
CA GLN A 5 3.97 13.35 -21.67
C GLN A 5 2.84 14.32 -21.25
N SER A 6 1.58 13.90 -21.32
CA SER A 6 0.43 14.76 -20.97
C SER A 6 0.28 14.92 -19.45
N GLY A 7 0.07 16.16 -19.00
CA GLY A 7 -0.25 16.46 -17.60
C GLY A 7 0.93 16.33 -16.62
N GLN A 8 0.67 16.59 -15.34
CA GLN A 8 1.69 16.69 -14.28
C GLN A 8 2.32 15.34 -13.89
N ALA A 9 1.80 14.22 -14.39
CA ALA A 9 2.40 12.89 -14.23
C ALA A 9 3.54 12.62 -15.24
N MET A 10 3.79 13.53 -16.19
CA MET A 10 4.74 13.35 -17.31
C MET A 10 6.07 12.73 -16.88
N ILE A 11 6.75 13.34 -15.91
CA ILE A 11 8.11 12.93 -15.53
C ILE A 11 8.08 11.50 -15.00
N GLN A 12 7.09 11.16 -14.15
CA GLN A 12 6.94 9.81 -13.61
C GLN A 12 6.68 8.79 -14.72
N MET A 13 5.76 9.09 -15.65
CA MET A 13 5.45 8.19 -16.77
C MET A 13 6.65 8.00 -17.70
N THR A 14 7.40 9.07 -17.99
CA THR A 14 8.59 9.02 -18.84
C THR A 14 9.72 8.23 -18.19
N ASN A 15 9.96 8.44 -16.89
CA ASN A 15 10.96 7.69 -16.13
C ASN A 15 10.62 6.19 -16.06
N ASN A 16 9.33 5.85 -15.90
CA ASN A 16 8.88 4.46 -15.90
C ASN A 16 9.03 3.81 -17.27
N LEU A 17 8.75 4.53 -18.37
CA LEU A 17 9.03 4.03 -19.72
C LEU A 17 10.52 3.76 -19.93
N GLY A 18 11.40 4.59 -19.35
CA GLY A 18 12.85 4.41 -19.39
C GLY A 18 13.37 3.14 -18.70
N ARG A 19 12.56 2.48 -17.86
CA ARG A 19 12.89 1.17 -17.27
C ARG A 19 12.59 0.00 -18.20
N LEU A 20 11.93 0.28 -19.32
CA LEU A 20 11.73 -0.64 -20.44
C LEU A 20 12.69 -0.24 -21.56
N ASP A 21 12.72 -1.01 -22.65
CA ASP A 21 13.24 -0.56 -23.94
C ASP A 21 12.24 0.47 -24.53
N PRO A 22 12.51 1.80 -24.49
CA PRO A 22 11.49 2.78 -24.82
C PRO A 22 11.04 2.74 -26.29
N PRO A 23 11.95 2.62 -27.29
CA PRO A 23 11.56 2.40 -28.68
C PRO A 23 10.64 1.19 -28.86
N ARG A 24 10.99 0.04 -28.26
CA ARG A 24 10.17 -1.17 -28.37
C ARG A 24 8.82 -1.02 -27.69
N ALA A 25 8.79 -0.51 -26.46
CA ALA A 25 7.56 -0.32 -25.69
C ALA A 25 6.59 0.63 -26.40
N LEU A 26 7.09 1.75 -26.92
CA LEU A 26 6.26 2.71 -27.68
C LEU A 26 5.68 2.10 -28.95
N LYS A 27 6.45 1.29 -29.69
CA LYS A 27 5.96 0.57 -30.87
C LYS A 27 4.86 -0.42 -30.51
N LEU A 28 5.05 -1.19 -29.44
CA LEU A 28 4.06 -2.16 -28.97
C LEU A 28 2.76 -1.49 -28.49
N PHE A 29 2.86 -0.39 -27.75
CA PHE A 29 1.67 0.35 -27.31
C PHE A 29 0.93 1.01 -28.46
N ALA A 30 1.64 1.51 -29.48
CA ALA A 30 1.02 2.06 -30.68
C ALA A 30 0.25 0.98 -31.46
N ASP A 31 0.93 -0.14 -31.80
CA ASP A 31 0.32 -1.30 -32.48
C ASP A 31 -0.93 -1.80 -31.75
N TRP A 32 -0.85 -1.93 -30.42
CA TRP A 32 -1.98 -2.35 -29.60
C TRP A 32 -3.18 -1.41 -29.75
N THR A 33 -2.97 -0.09 -29.68
CA THR A 33 -4.08 0.87 -29.84
C THR A 33 -4.60 0.96 -31.28
N ASP A 34 -3.76 0.77 -32.29
CA ASP A 34 -4.17 0.76 -33.70
C ASP A 34 -5.03 -0.46 -34.01
N ARG A 35 -4.69 -1.63 -33.46
CA ARG A 35 -5.50 -2.85 -33.60
C ARG A 35 -6.87 -2.73 -32.93
N ILE A 36 -6.95 -2.12 -31.76
CA ILE A 36 -8.24 -1.83 -31.10
C ILE A 36 -9.07 -0.87 -31.96
N ALA A 37 -8.46 0.19 -32.50
CA ALA A 37 -9.15 1.12 -33.40
C ALA A 37 -9.65 0.45 -34.69
N ALA A 38 -8.94 -0.58 -35.16
CA ALA A 38 -9.35 -1.43 -36.29
C ALA A 38 -10.41 -2.49 -35.93
N GLY A 39 -10.89 -2.54 -34.68
CA GLY A 39 -11.97 -3.43 -34.23
C GLY A 39 -11.50 -4.75 -33.62
N GLU A 40 -10.23 -4.90 -33.24
CA GLU A 40 -9.80 -6.10 -32.52
C GLU A 40 -10.47 -6.18 -31.14
N LEU A 41 -11.03 -7.35 -30.83
CA LEU A 41 -11.64 -7.68 -29.55
C LEU A 41 -10.73 -8.59 -28.70
N PRO A 42 -10.87 -8.57 -27.37
CA PRO A 42 -10.26 -9.57 -26.50
C PRO A 42 -10.64 -10.99 -26.96
N ALA A 43 -9.67 -11.91 -26.96
CA ALA A 43 -9.92 -13.30 -27.37
C ALA A 43 -10.64 -14.13 -26.28
N SER A 44 -10.60 -13.67 -25.03
CA SER A 44 -11.22 -14.35 -23.89
C SER A 44 -12.57 -13.73 -23.56
N GLN A 45 -13.58 -14.57 -23.37
CA GLN A 45 -14.89 -14.14 -22.87
C GLN A 45 -14.87 -13.98 -21.34
N PRO A 46 -15.38 -12.88 -20.78
CA PRO A 46 -15.54 -12.74 -19.33
C PRO A 46 -16.50 -13.81 -18.76
N SER A 47 -16.15 -14.39 -17.61
CA SER A 47 -17.02 -15.32 -16.90
C SER A 47 -18.13 -14.58 -16.15
N ARG A 48 -19.29 -15.25 -15.98
CA ARG A 48 -20.37 -14.76 -15.11
C ARG A 48 -20.13 -15.23 -13.67
N PRO A 49 -20.63 -14.50 -12.66
CA PRO A 49 -20.76 -14.97 -11.29
C PRO A 49 -21.38 -16.38 -11.19
N GLN A 50 -20.70 -17.32 -10.53
CA GLN A 50 -21.08 -18.72 -10.38
C GLN A 50 -21.38 -19.15 -8.94
N GLY A 51 -20.94 -18.40 -7.94
CA GLY A 51 -21.06 -18.74 -6.51
C GLY A 51 -21.68 -17.63 -5.68
N VAL A 52 -21.15 -17.45 -4.47
CA VAL A 52 -21.55 -16.45 -3.48
C VAL A 52 -21.39 -15.01 -3.98
N GLU A 53 -20.57 -14.78 -5.01
CA GLU A 53 -20.45 -13.49 -5.69
C GLU A 53 -21.78 -12.98 -6.27
N ARG A 54 -22.77 -13.86 -6.48
CA ARG A 54 -24.15 -13.49 -6.88
C ARG A 54 -24.93 -12.76 -5.78
N ASN A 55 -24.48 -12.84 -4.54
CA ASN A 55 -25.16 -12.29 -3.37
C ASN A 55 -24.65 -10.90 -2.96
N VAL A 56 -23.64 -10.38 -3.67
CA VAL A 56 -23.00 -9.10 -3.35
C VAL A 56 -23.96 -7.93 -3.59
N VAL A 57 -24.00 -7.02 -2.63
CA VAL A 57 -24.64 -5.70 -2.73
C VAL A 57 -23.55 -4.66 -2.79
N ILE A 58 -23.64 -3.76 -3.78
CA ILE A 58 -22.70 -2.65 -3.96
C ILE A 58 -23.43 -1.34 -3.76
N THR A 59 -22.88 -0.48 -2.91
CA THR A 59 -23.36 0.90 -2.73
C THR A 59 -22.23 1.86 -3.05
N LEU A 60 -22.50 2.90 -3.82
CA LEU A 60 -21.51 3.86 -4.27
C LEU A 60 -21.90 5.28 -3.86
N TRP A 61 -20.89 6.07 -3.48
CA TRP A 61 -21.04 7.50 -3.21
C TRP A 61 -19.93 8.27 -3.92
N ASP A 62 -20.29 9.33 -4.62
CA ASP A 62 -19.34 10.33 -5.08
C ASP A 62 -18.85 11.15 -3.88
N TRP A 63 -17.54 11.36 -3.75
CA TRP A 63 -17.00 12.01 -2.56
C TRP A 63 -15.82 12.96 -2.78
N ALA A 64 -15.40 13.17 -4.03
CA ALA A 64 -14.25 14.03 -4.36
C ALA A 64 -14.57 15.01 -5.49
N GLY A 65 -13.65 15.93 -5.77
CA GLY A 65 -13.77 16.85 -6.90
C GLY A 65 -13.50 16.18 -8.25
N PRO A 66 -13.95 16.78 -9.38
CA PRO A 66 -13.83 16.20 -10.72
C PRO A 66 -12.40 16.20 -11.29
N LYS A 67 -11.49 16.94 -10.65
CA LYS A 67 -10.05 16.99 -10.96
C LYS A 67 -9.22 16.20 -9.95
N ASP A 68 -9.83 15.82 -8.84
CA ASP A 68 -9.15 15.18 -7.73
C ASP A 68 -8.88 13.72 -8.07
N TYR A 69 -7.72 13.26 -7.67
CA TYR A 69 -7.36 11.87 -7.69
C TYR A 69 -7.25 11.39 -6.25
N LEU A 70 -7.84 10.23 -5.97
CA LEU A 70 -7.71 9.56 -4.69
C LEU A 70 -6.80 8.36 -4.79
N HIS A 71 -5.92 8.21 -3.82
CA HIS A 71 -5.07 7.04 -3.69
C HIS A 71 -5.74 5.96 -2.84
N ASP A 72 -6.05 6.27 -1.58
CA ASP A 72 -6.50 5.30 -0.57
C ASP A 72 -7.71 5.86 0.21
N GLU A 73 -8.34 4.98 1.00
CA GLU A 73 -9.38 5.31 1.98
C GLU A 73 -9.16 4.56 3.29
N VAL A 74 -9.80 5.03 4.36
CA VAL A 74 -9.91 4.28 5.61
C VAL A 74 -11.31 4.37 6.21
N SER A 75 -11.79 3.23 6.72
CA SER A 75 -13.10 3.13 7.36
C SER A 75 -13.07 2.68 8.83
N THR A 76 -12.02 1.98 9.28
CA THR A 76 -11.86 1.51 10.67
C THR A 76 -10.39 1.34 11.08
N ASP A 77 -10.11 1.20 12.38
CA ASP A 77 -8.83 0.65 12.84
C ASP A 77 -8.72 -0.82 12.42
N LYS A 78 -7.66 -1.17 11.69
CA LYS A 78 -7.41 -2.52 11.21
C LYS A 78 -7.31 -3.56 12.33
N ARG A 79 -6.88 -3.16 13.54
CA ARG A 79 -6.72 -4.04 14.72
C ARG A 79 -8.06 -4.36 15.39
N ASN A 80 -9.09 -3.55 15.14
CA ASN A 80 -10.42 -3.75 15.68
C ASN A 80 -11.47 -3.18 14.71
N PRO A 81 -12.12 -4.02 13.89
CA PRO A 81 -13.01 -3.57 12.83
C PRO A 81 -14.34 -2.98 13.33
N ARG A 82 -14.55 -2.91 14.66
CA ARG A 82 -15.71 -2.27 15.29
C ARG A 82 -15.46 -0.81 15.64
N VAL A 83 -14.23 -0.33 15.53
CA VAL A 83 -13.91 1.08 15.69
C VAL A 83 -14.57 1.85 14.54
N ASN A 84 -15.05 3.06 14.84
CA ASN A 84 -15.70 3.91 13.83
C ASN A 84 -16.94 3.27 13.17
N ALA A 85 -17.67 2.43 13.90
CA ALA A 85 -18.95 1.87 13.47
C ALA A 85 -19.94 2.96 13.04
N ASN A 86 -20.51 2.81 11.84
CA ASN A 86 -21.34 3.80 11.15
C ASN A 86 -20.69 5.19 10.97
N GLY A 87 -19.40 5.28 11.24
CA GLY A 87 -18.66 6.53 11.23
C GLY A 87 -18.24 6.95 9.83
N GLN A 88 -17.60 8.12 9.78
CA GLN A 88 -17.13 8.73 8.56
C GLN A 88 -15.96 7.94 7.94
N ILE A 89 -15.84 8.02 6.63
CA ILE A 89 -14.76 7.43 5.84
C ILE A 89 -13.86 8.57 5.36
N TYR A 90 -12.55 8.35 5.35
CA TYR A 90 -11.56 9.39 5.03
C TYR A 90 -10.69 8.94 3.86
N GLY A 91 -10.53 9.80 2.85
CA GLY A 91 -9.68 9.52 1.68
C GLY A 91 -8.32 10.22 1.73
N ALA A 92 -7.38 9.79 0.88
CA ALA A 92 -6.12 10.51 0.67
C ALA A 92 -5.94 10.87 -0.81
N THR A 93 -5.72 12.15 -1.11
CA THR A 93 -5.72 12.71 -2.47
C THR A 93 -4.33 12.79 -3.12
N GLU A 94 -3.30 12.30 -2.43
CA GLU A 94 -1.90 12.30 -2.89
C GLU A 94 -1.50 13.67 -3.49
N GLU A 95 -0.91 13.65 -4.68
CA GLU A 95 -0.41 14.84 -5.35
C GLU A 95 -1.54 15.72 -5.92
N SER A 96 -2.82 15.32 -5.89
CA SER A 96 -3.87 16.03 -6.64
C SER A 96 -4.42 17.27 -5.94
N THR A 97 -4.62 17.23 -4.63
CA THR A 97 -5.12 18.36 -3.83
C THR A 97 -4.75 18.18 -2.36
N ASP A 98 -4.64 19.28 -1.61
CA ASP A 98 -4.50 19.26 -0.14
C ASP A 98 -5.84 19.02 0.58
N LEU A 99 -6.93 18.80 -0.15
CA LEU A 99 -8.27 18.54 0.41
C LEU A 99 -8.53 17.03 0.50
N PHE A 100 -8.47 16.43 1.69
CA PHE A 100 -8.94 15.05 1.83
C PHE A 100 -10.47 15.00 1.92
N PRO A 101 -11.12 14.08 1.19
CA PRO A 101 -12.55 13.89 1.28
C PRO A 101 -12.95 13.09 2.51
N VAL A 102 -14.15 13.40 3.01
CA VAL A 102 -14.80 12.76 4.15
C VAL A 102 -16.22 12.41 3.75
N LEU A 103 -16.57 11.12 3.80
CA LEU A 103 -17.93 10.64 3.55
C LEU A 103 -18.61 10.25 4.87
N ASP A 104 -19.77 10.81 5.15
CA ASP A 104 -20.72 10.28 6.12
C ASP A 104 -21.68 9.32 5.38
N PRO A 105 -21.50 7.99 5.51
CA PRO A 105 -22.30 7.03 4.75
C PRO A 105 -23.74 6.91 5.28
N VAL A 106 -24.02 7.35 6.50
CA VAL A 106 -25.37 7.33 7.11
C VAL A 106 -26.19 8.51 6.61
N LYS A 107 -25.57 9.69 6.52
CA LYS A 107 -26.21 10.92 6.03
C LYS A 107 -26.07 11.12 4.52
N HIS A 108 -25.37 10.21 3.83
CA HIS A 108 -25.05 10.30 2.40
C HIS A 108 -24.40 11.65 2.03
N LYS A 109 -23.50 12.15 2.89
CA LYS A 109 -22.91 13.48 2.74
C LYS A 109 -21.40 13.41 2.57
N ALA A 110 -20.91 13.92 1.45
CA ALA A 110 -19.49 14.16 1.23
C ALA A 110 -19.09 15.59 1.65
N THR A 111 -17.94 15.70 2.29
CA THR A 111 -17.28 16.96 2.68
C THR A 111 -15.77 16.83 2.46
N GLN A 112 -15.02 17.90 2.71
CA GLN A 112 -13.57 17.89 2.58
C GLN A 112 -12.91 18.66 3.73
N VAL A 113 -11.70 18.26 4.09
CA VAL A 113 -10.87 18.95 5.08
C VAL A 113 -9.49 19.22 4.46
N LYS A 114 -8.97 20.42 4.70
CA LYS A 114 -7.66 20.83 4.18
C LYS A 114 -6.53 20.32 5.09
N MET A 115 -5.65 19.51 4.54
CA MET A 115 -4.40 19.12 5.18
C MET A 115 -3.43 20.31 5.25
N LEU A 116 -2.56 20.29 6.26
CA LEU A 116 -1.62 21.37 6.54
C LEU A 116 -0.19 20.98 6.24
N VAL A 117 0.66 21.99 6.05
CA VAL A 117 2.12 21.91 6.09
C VAL A 117 2.63 22.96 7.08
N ARG A 118 3.78 22.73 7.72
CA ARG A 118 4.40 23.71 8.63
C ARG A 118 4.92 24.92 7.87
N ASP A 119 5.51 24.67 6.69
CA ASP A 119 6.04 25.73 5.82
C ASP A 119 5.10 25.93 4.62
N PRO A 120 4.41 27.08 4.51
CA PRO A 120 3.56 27.38 3.36
C PRO A 120 4.33 27.51 2.03
N LYS A 121 5.67 27.56 2.05
CA LYS A 121 6.53 27.51 0.85
C LYS A 121 6.87 26.09 0.39
N THR A 122 6.35 25.06 1.06
CA THR A 122 6.50 23.67 0.61
C THR A 122 6.08 23.55 -0.86
N PRO A 123 6.90 22.96 -1.76
CA PRO A 123 6.56 22.89 -3.17
C PRO A 123 5.23 22.19 -3.42
N SER A 124 4.42 22.77 -4.31
CA SER A 124 3.16 22.17 -4.77
C SER A 124 3.38 21.39 -6.06
N SER A 125 2.66 20.27 -6.20
CA SER A 125 2.53 19.52 -7.46
C SER A 125 2.06 20.39 -8.63
N LYS A 126 1.42 21.55 -8.37
CA LYS A 126 1.06 22.56 -9.39
C LYS A 126 2.23 23.02 -10.24
N GLN A 127 3.44 23.02 -9.67
CA GLN A 127 4.68 23.45 -10.32
C GLN A 127 5.34 22.33 -11.14
N ASN A 128 4.80 21.11 -11.12
CA ASN A 128 5.36 19.99 -11.90
C ASN A 128 5.34 20.31 -13.39
N ALA A 129 6.43 19.95 -14.08
CA ALA A 129 6.48 20.08 -15.53
C ALA A 129 5.40 19.22 -16.20
N MET A 130 4.75 19.80 -17.21
CA MET A 130 3.71 19.13 -17.97
C MET A 130 3.65 19.63 -19.42
N LEU A 131 3.19 18.77 -20.33
CA LEU A 131 2.65 19.18 -21.63
C LEU A 131 1.12 19.20 -21.51
N PRO A 132 0.42 19.93 -22.40
CA PRO A 132 -1.04 20.03 -22.34
C PRO A 132 -1.72 18.66 -22.27
N SER A 133 -2.76 18.54 -21.45
CA SER A 133 -3.65 17.40 -21.39
C SER A 133 -4.65 17.43 -22.56
N PRO A 134 -4.99 16.28 -23.19
CA PRO A 134 -6.09 16.24 -24.16
C PRO A 134 -7.46 16.56 -23.54
N TYR A 135 -7.60 16.47 -22.22
CA TYR A 135 -8.84 16.80 -21.51
C TYR A 135 -8.79 18.22 -20.95
N TRP A 136 -7.70 18.61 -20.30
CA TRP A 136 -7.64 19.87 -19.52
C TRP A 136 -6.77 20.96 -20.17
N GLY A 137 -6.24 20.71 -21.37
CA GLY A 137 -5.38 21.67 -22.06
C GLY A 137 -4.12 21.98 -21.25
N PRO A 138 -3.62 23.22 -21.26
CA PRO A 138 -2.42 23.61 -20.53
C PRO A 138 -2.65 23.81 -19.01
N GLU A 139 -3.88 23.64 -18.51
CA GLU A 139 -4.19 23.86 -17.10
C GLU A 139 -3.57 22.76 -16.20
N PRO A 140 -2.74 23.11 -15.19
CA PRO A 140 -2.35 22.18 -14.14
C PRO A 140 -3.53 21.94 -13.20
N ILE A 141 -3.98 20.68 -13.11
CA ILE A 141 -5.15 20.27 -12.32
C ILE A 141 -4.79 19.67 -10.96
N TRP A 142 -3.52 19.35 -10.73
CA TRP A 142 -3.02 18.92 -9.43
C TRP A 142 -2.42 20.10 -8.67
N ASP A 143 -2.77 20.27 -7.40
CA ASP A 143 -2.27 21.33 -6.52
C ASP A 143 -2.23 20.84 -5.06
N SER A 144 -1.14 20.14 -4.71
CA SER A 144 -0.94 19.54 -3.39
C SER A 144 0.46 19.88 -2.88
N GLN A 145 0.54 20.49 -1.70
CA GLN A 145 1.78 20.66 -0.96
C GLN A 145 2.04 19.48 -0.02
N SER A 146 0.98 18.90 0.53
CA SER A 146 1.02 17.86 1.55
C SER A 146 1.30 16.48 0.97
N SER A 147 0.87 16.18 -0.26
CA SER A 147 1.03 14.85 -0.87
C SER A 147 0.62 13.72 0.09
N MET A 148 -0.58 13.82 0.66
CA MET A 148 -1.08 12.87 1.67
C MET A 148 -1.33 11.47 1.11
N HIS A 149 -1.02 10.44 1.89
CA HIS A 149 -1.05 9.06 1.45
C HIS A 149 -1.42 8.13 2.62
N ASN A 150 -1.96 6.96 2.29
CA ASN A 150 -2.31 5.85 3.18
C ASN A 150 -2.91 6.30 4.54
N PRO A 151 -4.18 6.75 4.55
CA PRO A 151 -4.85 7.05 5.79
C PRO A 151 -5.07 5.75 6.59
N MET A 152 -4.89 5.77 7.91
CA MET A 152 -5.26 4.68 8.82
C MET A 152 -5.92 5.24 10.07
N LEU A 153 -6.86 4.50 10.66
CA LEU A 153 -7.51 4.87 11.90
C LEU A 153 -6.82 4.19 13.08
N ASP A 154 -6.69 4.92 14.17
CA ASP A 154 -6.29 4.34 15.45
C ASP A 154 -7.49 3.95 16.31
N GLU A 155 -7.22 3.37 17.48
CA GLU A 155 -8.26 2.83 18.37
C GLU A 155 -9.13 3.92 19.00
N LYS A 156 -8.73 5.19 18.90
CA LYS A 156 -9.49 6.35 19.39
C LYS A 156 -10.36 6.97 18.29
N GLY A 157 -10.30 6.45 17.06
CA GLY A 157 -11.01 6.95 15.89
C GLY A 157 -10.34 8.18 15.26
N ARG A 158 -9.04 8.38 15.46
CA ARG A 158 -8.28 9.47 14.82
C ARG A 158 -7.60 8.95 13.56
N VAL A 159 -7.52 9.80 12.55
CA VAL A 159 -7.03 9.46 11.22
C VAL A 159 -5.57 9.87 11.11
N TRP A 160 -4.71 8.93 10.76
CA TRP A 160 -3.29 9.12 10.56
C TRP A 160 -2.96 9.02 9.09
N PHE A 161 -2.12 9.92 8.58
CA PHE A 161 -1.66 9.91 7.19
C PHE A 161 -0.14 9.87 7.16
N THR A 162 0.42 9.38 6.05
CA THR A 162 1.73 9.87 5.63
C THR A 162 1.56 11.13 4.79
N SER A 163 2.31 12.18 5.09
CA SER A 163 2.16 13.48 4.41
C SER A 163 3.43 14.32 4.57
N ARG A 164 3.75 15.15 3.58
CA ARG A 164 4.75 16.20 3.73
C ARG A 164 4.33 17.15 4.85
N VAL A 165 5.31 17.49 5.67
CA VAL A 165 5.17 18.47 6.77
C VAL A 165 5.96 19.73 6.46
N GLY A 166 6.95 19.66 5.57
CA GLY A 166 7.79 20.77 5.14
C GLY A 166 8.82 20.34 4.09
N ALA A 167 9.86 21.15 3.91
CA ALA A 167 10.95 20.84 2.98
C ALA A 167 11.71 19.54 3.34
N PRO A 168 12.38 18.87 2.38
CA PRO A 168 12.98 17.55 2.62
C PRO A 168 14.19 17.50 3.55
N ALA A 169 14.89 18.61 3.80
CA ALA A 169 16.12 18.61 4.59
C ALA A 169 15.83 18.24 6.05
N ASN A 170 16.50 17.21 6.57
CA ASN A 170 16.28 16.79 7.95
C ASN A 170 16.90 17.77 8.97
N PRO A 171 16.34 17.86 10.19
CA PRO A 171 16.96 18.56 11.31
C PRO A 171 18.25 17.84 11.75
N ASP A 172 19.12 18.55 12.47
CA ASP A 172 20.45 18.04 12.80
C ASP A 172 20.44 16.80 13.70
N PHE A 173 19.39 16.61 14.51
CA PHE A 173 19.28 15.42 15.34
C PHE A 173 19.08 14.11 14.53
N CYS A 174 18.74 14.20 13.24
CA CYS A 174 18.66 13.05 12.33
C CYS A 174 20.00 12.71 11.66
N LYS A 175 20.96 13.65 11.68
CA LYS A 175 22.18 13.59 10.87
C LYS A 175 23.36 13.03 11.66
N LYS A 176 24.46 12.82 10.95
CA LYS A 176 25.73 12.37 11.54
C LYS A 176 26.19 13.38 12.60
N GLY A 177 26.66 12.86 13.74
CA GLY A 177 27.08 13.66 14.90
C GLY A 177 25.97 13.94 15.92
N SER A 178 24.74 13.47 15.67
CA SER A 178 23.65 13.52 16.63
C SER A 178 23.79 12.49 17.77
N GLU A 179 23.21 12.82 18.92
CA GLU A 179 23.07 11.90 20.05
C GLU A 179 21.86 10.94 19.94
N HIS A 180 20.98 11.14 18.95
CA HIS A 180 19.82 10.27 18.74
C HIS A 180 20.28 8.83 18.43
N PRO A 181 19.78 7.80 19.14
CA PRO A 181 20.26 6.41 19.01
C PRO A 181 20.29 5.89 17.57
N SER A 182 19.24 6.13 16.79
CA SER A 182 19.20 5.76 15.37
C SER A 182 20.15 6.56 14.49
N ALA A 183 20.37 7.85 14.77
CA ALA A 183 21.22 8.70 13.95
C ALA A 183 22.70 8.38 14.13
N LYS A 184 23.10 7.91 15.32
CA LYS A 184 24.46 7.39 15.57
C LYS A 184 24.82 6.22 14.65
N LEU A 185 23.84 5.37 14.34
CA LEU A 185 24.06 4.13 13.57
C LEU A 185 23.69 4.28 12.09
N THR A 186 22.70 5.10 11.77
CA THR A 186 22.19 5.24 10.40
C THR A 186 21.67 6.66 10.19
N PRO A 187 22.55 7.67 10.08
CA PRO A 187 22.13 9.06 9.88
C PRO A 187 21.39 9.25 8.55
N ILE A 188 20.39 10.15 8.53
CA ILE A 188 19.57 10.42 7.34
C ILE A 188 19.53 11.91 7.08
N GLU A 189 19.98 12.32 5.90
CA GLU A 189 20.08 13.74 5.52
C GLU A 189 18.75 14.35 5.07
N THR A 190 17.85 13.54 4.49
CA THR A 190 16.58 14.03 3.94
C THR A 190 15.44 13.06 4.15
N SER A 191 14.23 13.60 4.31
CA SER A 191 12.97 12.86 4.35
C SER A 191 11.87 13.70 3.73
N ASN A 192 11.02 13.10 2.89
CA ASN A 192 10.01 13.82 2.12
C ASN A 192 8.62 13.79 2.79
N ARG A 193 7.96 12.62 2.81
CA ARG A 193 6.71 12.42 3.57
C ARG A 193 7.03 12.01 5.01
N HIS A 194 6.29 12.57 5.95
CA HIS A 194 6.31 12.27 7.37
C HIS A 194 4.92 11.82 7.85
N LEU A 195 4.55 12.07 9.10
CA LEU A 195 3.27 11.68 9.66
C LEU A 195 2.38 12.91 9.93
N SER A 196 1.07 12.74 9.82
CA SER A 196 0.10 13.68 10.35
C SER A 196 -1.09 12.94 10.96
N MET A 197 -1.74 13.57 11.94
CA MET A 197 -2.91 13.01 12.62
C MET A 197 -4.03 14.04 12.65
N TYR A 198 -5.20 13.65 12.16
CA TYR A 198 -6.45 14.39 12.25
C TYR A 198 -7.35 13.76 13.31
N ASP A 199 -7.83 14.58 14.24
CA ASP A 199 -8.84 14.17 15.22
C ASP A 199 -10.22 14.68 14.80
N PRO A 200 -11.12 13.80 14.31
CA PRO A 200 -12.46 14.20 13.87
C PRO A 200 -13.32 14.83 14.97
N LYS A 201 -13.05 14.55 16.25
CA LYS A 201 -13.84 15.09 17.36
C LYS A 201 -13.56 16.56 17.59
N THR A 202 -12.32 17.00 17.36
CA THR A 202 -11.87 18.37 17.62
C THR A 202 -11.60 19.16 16.33
N GLY A 203 -11.48 18.48 15.20
CA GLY A 203 -11.06 19.07 13.92
C GLY A 203 -9.57 19.41 13.87
N LYS A 204 -8.77 19.04 14.88
CA LYS A 204 -7.35 19.38 14.97
C LYS A 204 -6.50 18.49 14.08
N ILE A 205 -5.57 19.11 13.35
CA ILE A 205 -4.49 18.43 12.62
C ILE A 205 -3.18 18.62 13.38
N THR A 206 -2.49 17.53 13.67
CA THR A 206 -1.15 17.52 14.29
C THR A 206 -0.15 17.01 13.26
N LEU A 207 0.81 17.86 12.89
CA LEU A 207 1.88 17.51 11.95
C LEU A 207 3.10 16.99 12.71
N ILE A 208 3.65 15.85 12.29
CA ILE A 208 4.70 15.12 13.01
C ILE A 208 5.85 14.85 12.05
N ARG A 209 7.02 15.45 12.30
CA ARG A 209 8.19 15.32 11.44
C ARG A 209 9.02 14.12 11.83
N THR A 210 9.21 13.21 10.88
CA THR A 210 10.07 12.03 11.00
C THR A 210 11.42 12.23 10.30
N CYS A 211 12.50 11.66 10.83
CA CYS A 211 13.82 11.63 10.19
C CYS A 211 13.86 10.69 8.97
N PHE A 212 13.01 9.67 8.96
CA PHE A 212 12.88 8.69 7.88
C PHE A 212 11.69 9.04 6.97
N PRO A 213 11.77 8.71 5.67
CA PRO A 213 10.63 8.86 4.76
C PRO A 213 9.54 7.84 5.06
N THR A 214 8.30 8.22 4.76
CA THR A 214 7.11 7.40 5.03
C THR A 214 6.27 7.21 3.76
N HIS A 215 5.53 6.10 3.68
CA HIS A 215 4.60 5.79 2.59
C HIS A 215 3.35 5.07 3.09
N HIS A 216 3.38 3.74 3.29
CA HIS A 216 2.32 3.04 4.01
C HIS A 216 2.64 3.02 5.50
N LEU A 217 1.62 3.01 6.36
CA LEU A 217 1.71 3.04 7.81
C LEU A 217 0.80 1.97 8.42
N VAL A 218 1.20 1.39 9.54
CA VAL A 218 0.42 0.35 10.23
C VAL A 218 0.68 0.42 11.74
N PHE A 219 -0.38 0.23 12.52
CA PHE A 219 -0.28 0.16 13.99
C PHE A 219 0.03 -1.25 14.45
N ALA A 220 0.98 -1.38 15.38
CA ALA A 220 1.18 -2.60 16.14
C ALA A 220 0.11 -2.80 17.22
N GLU A 221 -0.15 -4.07 17.56
CA GLU A 221 -0.93 -4.48 18.74
C GLU A 221 0.01 -4.59 19.97
N ASP A 222 0.72 -3.50 20.30
CA ASP A 222 1.65 -3.43 21.43
C ASP A 222 1.24 -2.37 22.46
N ALA A 223 1.93 -2.36 23.61
CA ALA A 223 1.63 -1.44 24.71
C ALA A 223 1.84 0.04 24.36
N ASN A 224 2.61 0.34 23.31
CA ASN A 224 2.95 1.70 22.88
C ASN A 224 2.07 2.18 21.72
N ASN A 225 1.26 1.29 21.14
CA ASN A 225 0.60 1.49 19.85
C ASN A 225 1.61 1.97 18.80
N THR A 226 2.76 1.28 18.72
CA THR A 226 3.85 1.67 17.83
C THR A 226 3.35 1.74 16.39
N LEU A 227 3.59 2.88 15.74
CA LEU A 227 3.24 3.11 14.35
C LEU A 227 4.45 2.86 13.47
N TRP A 228 4.42 1.79 12.69
CA TRP A 228 5.47 1.41 11.75
C TRP A 228 5.18 1.96 10.35
N THR A 229 6.23 2.30 9.61
CA THR A 229 6.09 2.90 8.28
C THR A 229 7.00 2.22 7.26
N SER A 230 6.52 2.19 6.03
CA SER A 230 7.32 1.88 4.84
C SER A 230 7.86 3.15 4.20
N ALA A 231 8.80 3.05 3.26
CA ALA A 231 9.37 4.20 2.55
C ALA A 231 8.85 4.37 1.12
N GLY A 232 8.13 3.38 0.58
CA GLY A 232 7.50 3.43 -0.74
C GLY A 232 8.44 3.17 -1.92
N GLY A 233 9.74 3.03 -1.69
CA GLY A 233 10.74 2.73 -2.70
C GLY A 233 12.12 2.52 -2.08
N PRO A 234 13.06 1.88 -2.81
CA PRO A 234 14.32 1.37 -2.24
C PRO A 234 15.29 2.45 -1.75
N GLN A 235 14.98 3.74 -1.96
CA GLN A 235 15.92 4.83 -1.72
C GLN A 235 16.22 5.11 -0.24
N SER A 236 15.39 4.66 0.72
CA SER A 236 15.61 4.99 2.14
C SER A 236 16.62 4.10 2.86
N GLY A 237 16.66 2.80 2.54
CA GLY A 237 17.52 1.83 3.22
C GLY A 237 17.18 1.55 4.69
N VAL A 238 16.06 2.08 5.21
CA VAL A 238 15.68 2.01 6.64
C VAL A 238 14.19 1.73 6.84
N ILE A 239 13.85 1.19 7.99
CA ILE A 239 12.48 1.06 8.51
C ILE A 239 12.33 1.94 9.74
N GLY A 240 11.31 2.79 9.75
CA GLY A 240 11.06 3.76 10.82
C GLY A 240 9.74 3.55 11.53
N TRP A 241 9.71 3.96 12.80
CA TRP A 241 8.53 3.89 13.66
C TRP A 241 8.36 5.14 14.53
N LEU A 242 7.14 5.32 15.02
CA LEU A 242 6.78 6.28 16.05
C LEU A 242 6.19 5.53 17.25
N ASN A 243 6.77 5.71 18.44
CA ASN A 243 6.13 5.38 19.70
C ASN A 243 5.00 6.39 19.95
N ARG A 244 3.78 6.02 19.55
CA ARG A 244 2.62 6.91 19.60
C ARG A 244 2.29 7.34 21.02
N LYS A 245 2.37 6.43 22.00
CA LYS A 245 2.11 6.74 23.40
C LYS A 245 3.05 7.81 23.93
N ALA A 246 4.36 7.66 23.72
CA ALA A 246 5.35 8.66 24.11
C ALA A 246 5.10 10.02 23.44
N PHE A 247 4.72 10.02 22.16
CA PHE A 247 4.40 11.26 21.44
C PHE A 247 3.18 11.96 22.03
N GLU A 248 2.13 11.22 22.39
CA GLU A 248 0.93 11.80 22.99
C GLU A 248 1.17 12.35 24.40
N GLU A 249 2.03 11.71 25.18
CA GLU A 249 2.37 12.14 26.53
C GLU A 249 3.26 13.39 26.54
N THR A 250 4.14 13.54 25.54
CA THR A 250 5.20 14.55 25.59
C THR A 250 5.11 15.63 24.50
N GLY A 251 4.48 15.33 23.36
CA GLY A 251 4.55 16.13 22.15
C GLY A 251 5.93 16.15 21.48
N ASP A 252 6.91 15.41 21.99
CA ASP A 252 8.30 15.42 21.52
C ASP A 252 8.48 14.41 20.38
N GLU A 253 8.38 14.90 19.14
CA GLU A 253 8.56 14.07 17.95
C GLU A 253 9.96 13.48 17.83
N ALA A 254 11.00 14.15 18.34
CA ALA A 254 12.38 13.69 18.24
C ALA A 254 12.62 12.48 19.17
N LYS A 255 12.11 12.52 20.39
CA LYS A 255 12.25 11.40 21.34
C LYS A 255 11.30 10.23 21.07
N SER A 256 10.20 10.50 20.37
CA SER A 256 9.15 9.50 20.16
C SER A 256 9.35 8.65 18.90
N GLN A 257 10.40 8.89 18.12
CA GLN A 257 10.64 8.18 16.87
C GLN A 257 11.94 7.37 16.89
N GLY A 258 12.04 6.41 15.98
CA GLY A 258 13.28 5.69 15.73
C GLY A 258 13.27 5.04 14.37
N TRP A 259 14.45 4.64 13.91
CA TRP A 259 14.62 3.88 12.69
C TRP A 259 15.82 2.94 12.79
N THR A 260 15.84 1.94 11.90
CA THR A 260 16.92 0.96 11.79
C THR A 260 17.19 0.62 10.33
N ALA A 261 18.46 0.31 10.03
CA ALA A 261 18.83 -0.35 8.79
C ALA A 261 18.30 -1.80 8.75
N LEU A 262 18.20 -2.36 7.54
CA LEU A 262 17.93 -3.77 7.31
C LEU A 262 19.25 -4.54 7.23
N VAL A 263 19.49 -5.42 8.19
CA VAL A 263 20.77 -6.15 8.34
C VAL A 263 20.48 -7.65 8.43
N LEU A 264 21.11 -8.43 7.56
CA LEU A 264 21.07 -9.89 7.60
C LEU A 264 22.17 -10.40 8.52
N ASP A 265 21.78 -11.30 9.41
CA ASP A 265 22.67 -12.12 10.24
C ASP A 265 23.45 -13.10 9.34
N THR A 266 24.45 -12.60 8.64
CA THR A 266 25.16 -13.36 7.59
C THR A 266 26.25 -14.24 8.20
N ASN A 267 26.75 -13.88 9.39
CA ASN A 267 27.67 -14.70 10.17
C ASN A 267 26.94 -15.83 10.94
N GLY A 268 25.62 -15.72 11.11
CA GLY A 268 24.73 -16.77 11.63
C GLY A 268 24.69 -16.90 13.16
N ASN A 269 25.15 -15.88 13.90
CA ASN A 269 25.30 -15.98 15.36
C ASN A 269 24.05 -15.54 16.16
N GLY A 270 23.00 -15.09 15.47
CA GLY A 270 21.71 -14.68 16.06
C GLY A 270 21.71 -13.29 16.68
N LYS A 271 22.77 -12.48 16.46
CA LYS A 271 22.91 -11.12 17.00
C LYS A 271 23.29 -10.19 15.87
N ARG A 272 22.86 -8.93 15.99
CA ARG A 272 23.32 -7.89 15.08
C ARG A 272 24.71 -7.42 15.48
N ASP A 273 25.66 -7.60 14.58
CA ASP A 273 27.05 -7.19 14.74
C ASP A 273 27.41 -6.02 13.80
N ASP A 274 28.70 -5.71 13.74
CA ASP A 274 29.27 -4.95 12.64
C ASP A 274 28.91 -5.62 11.31
N TYR A 275 28.51 -4.83 10.33
CA TYR A 275 28.10 -5.31 9.02
C TYR A 275 28.90 -4.68 7.88
N VAL A 276 28.96 -5.40 6.76
CA VAL A 276 29.43 -4.86 5.48
C VAL A 276 28.29 -4.14 4.76
N GLU A 277 28.64 -3.11 3.99
CA GLU A 277 27.70 -2.37 3.15
C GLU A 277 27.24 -3.18 1.92
N PRO A 278 26.08 -2.88 1.30
CA PRO A 278 25.52 -3.69 0.21
C PRO A 278 26.45 -3.92 -0.98
N ASN A 279 27.33 -2.96 -1.27
CA ASN A 279 28.30 -2.97 -2.36
C ASN A 279 29.69 -3.51 -1.97
N GLN A 280 29.86 -3.98 -0.73
CA GLN A 280 31.09 -4.58 -0.24
C GLN A 280 31.03 -6.12 -0.34
N PRO A 281 32.19 -6.79 -0.42
CA PRO A 281 32.23 -8.25 -0.38
C PRO A 281 31.70 -8.77 0.96
N VAL A 282 31.13 -9.98 0.95
CA VAL A 282 30.72 -10.66 2.18
C VAL A 282 31.97 -10.95 3.04
N ASP A 283 31.88 -10.62 4.33
CA ASP A 283 32.86 -10.98 5.34
C ASP A 283 32.22 -12.04 6.26
N PRO A 284 32.77 -13.28 6.34
CA PRO A 284 32.19 -14.35 7.15
C PRO A 284 32.08 -14.06 8.65
N THR A 285 32.78 -13.03 9.14
CA THR A 285 32.76 -12.62 10.55
C THR A 285 31.74 -11.51 10.83
N LYS A 286 31.11 -10.97 9.79
CA LYS A 286 30.22 -9.82 9.87
C LYS A 286 28.85 -10.09 9.29
N ASP A 287 27.93 -9.24 9.69
CA ASP A 287 26.62 -9.15 9.09
C ASP A 287 26.66 -8.44 7.74
N ARG A 288 25.52 -8.43 7.03
CA ARG A 288 25.39 -7.71 5.76
C ARG A 288 24.17 -6.82 5.74
N ARG A 289 24.37 -5.53 5.43
CA ARG A 289 23.25 -4.63 5.18
C ARG A 289 22.60 -4.91 3.82
N VAL A 290 21.28 -4.83 3.77
CA VAL A 290 20.51 -4.90 2.53
C VAL A 290 20.13 -3.49 2.09
N ALA A 291 20.42 -3.14 0.83
CA ALA A 291 19.90 -1.94 0.19
C ALA A 291 18.43 -2.13 -0.22
N ALA A 292 17.55 -2.14 0.78
CA ALA A 292 16.12 -2.35 0.59
C ALA A 292 15.31 -1.34 1.39
N ALA A 293 14.06 -1.15 0.98
CA ALA A 293 13.08 -0.48 1.79
C ALA A 293 11.69 -1.03 1.48
N PHE A 294 10.83 -1.01 2.48
CA PHE A 294 9.49 -1.57 2.35
C PHE A 294 8.63 -0.71 1.43
N TYR A 295 7.88 -1.40 0.58
CA TYR A 295 6.75 -0.84 -0.15
C TYR A 295 5.48 -1.02 0.68
N GLY A 296 4.96 -2.24 0.80
CA GLY A 296 3.93 -2.58 1.79
C GLY A 296 4.54 -2.82 3.17
N VAL A 297 3.79 -2.61 4.24
CA VAL A 297 4.22 -2.89 5.62
C VAL A 297 3.07 -3.53 6.40
N GLY A 298 3.39 -4.55 7.20
CA GLY A 298 2.47 -5.22 8.11
C GLY A 298 3.18 -5.59 9.41
N VAL A 299 2.42 -5.71 10.50
CA VAL A 299 2.94 -6.17 11.80
C VAL A 299 2.31 -7.50 12.10
N SER A 300 3.14 -8.52 12.33
CA SER A 300 2.70 -9.84 12.75
C SER A 300 2.06 -9.74 14.15
N PRO A 301 0.77 -10.04 14.31
CA PRO A 301 0.15 -10.07 15.64
C PRO A 301 0.60 -11.30 16.45
N VAL A 302 1.32 -12.25 15.84
CA VAL A 302 1.81 -13.46 16.49
C VAL A 302 3.04 -13.19 17.35
N ASP A 303 3.97 -12.38 16.84
CA ASP A 303 5.30 -12.20 17.45
C ASP A 303 5.81 -10.76 17.40
N GLY A 304 5.02 -9.80 16.92
CA GLY A 304 5.39 -8.39 16.82
C GLY A 304 6.43 -8.08 15.73
N THR A 305 6.80 -9.05 14.89
CA THR A 305 7.74 -8.78 13.79
C THR A 305 7.13 -7.98 12.66
N ILE A 306 7.97 -7.20 12.01
CA ILE A 306 7.56 -6.26 10.97
C ILE A 306 7.84 -6.90 9.62
N TRP A 307 6.85 -6.95 8.77
CA TRP A 307 6.94 -7.53 7.44
C TRP A 307 6.79 -6.46 6.39
N GLY A 308 7.54 -6.58 5.30
CA GLY A 308 7.37 -5.67 4.18
C GLY A 308 7.79 -6.28 2.86
N SER A 309 7.08 -5.88 1.82
CA SER A 309 7.39 -6.26 0.45
C SER A 309 8.39 -5.28 -0.15
N VAL A 310 9.23 -5.74 -1.06
CA VAL A 310 10.17 -4.91 -1.79
C VAL A 310 10.03 -5.15 -3.27
N LEU A 311 9.76 -4.05 -3.98
CA LEU A 311 9.51 -4.04 -5.42
C LEU A 311 10.75 -4.45 -6.21
N GLY A 312 10.55 -4.80 -7.47
CA GLY A 312 11.62 -5.09 -8.42
C GLY A 312 11.49 -6.49 -9.01
N PHE A 313 12.42 -6.86 -9.86
CA PHE A 313 12.51 -8.22 -10.40
C PHE A 313 13.77 -8.89 -9.82
N PRO A 314 13.66 -10.05 -9.15
CA PRO A 314 12.42 -10.74 -8.79
C PRO A 314 11.67 -10.11 -7.60
N GLY A 315 12.32 -9.23 -6.83
CA GLY A 315 11.78 -8.64 -5.60
C GLY A 315 11.71 -9.66 -4.45
N TYR A 316 11.21 -9.25 -3.28
CA TYR A 316 11.18 -10.12 -2.09
C TYR A 316 10.17 -9.64 -1.03
N VAL A 317 9.93 -10.50 -0.04
CA VAL A 317 9.34 -10.13 1.25
C VAL A 317 10.43 -10.19 2.31
N ILE A 318 10.49 -9.19 3.18
CA ILE A 318 11.42 -9.11 4.31
C ILE A 318 10.64 -9.23 5.61
N ARG A 319 11.17 -10.01 6.53
CA ARG A 319 10.81 -9.97 7.95
C ARG A 319 11.89 -9.21 8.71
N LEU A 320 11.50 -8.28 9.58
CA LEU A 320 12.36 -7.55 10.49
C LEU A 320 11.96 -7.92 11.92
N ASN A 321 12.89 -8.51 12.66
CA ASN A 321 12.78 -8.65 14.10
C ASN A 321 13.37 -7.39 14.75
N PRO A 322 12.56 -6.55 15.44
CA PRO A 322 13.07 -5.32 16.03
C PRO A 322 14.05 -5.57 17.20
N GLY A 323 13.93 -6.69 17.93
CA GLY A 323 14.71 -6.91 19.15
C GLY A 323 14.39 -5.88 20.26
N SER A 324 15.25 -5.80 21.28
CA SER A 324 15.02 -4.96 22.48
C SER A 324 15.44 -3.49 22.32
N ASN A 325 16.39 -3.21 21.43
CA ASN A 325 16.84 -1.86 21.09
C ASN A 325 16.96 -1.74 19.56
N PRO A 326 15.82 -1.52 18.86
CA PRO A 326 15.76 -1.75 17.42
C PRO A 326 16.81 -1.04 16.56
N PRO A 327 17.28 0.19 16.86
CA PRO A 327 18.38 0.79 16.13
C PRO A 327 19.63 -0.08 16.03
N ALA A 328 19.96 -0.81 17.10
CA ALA A 328 21.19 -1.59 17.25
C ALA A 328 20.98 -3.11 17.15
N THR A 329 19.79 -3.61 17.51
CA THR A 329 19.56 -5.06 17.65
C THR A 329 18.72 -5.67 16.53
N ALA A 330 18.11 -4.85 15.66
CA ALA A 330 17.17 -5.38 14.69
C ALA A 330 17.86 -6.20 13.59
N LEU A 331 17.34 -7.39 13.33
CA LEU A 331 17.80 -8.32 12.29
C LEU A 331 16.70 -8.57 11.26
N ALA A 332 17.10 -8.67 10.01
CA ALA A 332 16.23 -8.92 8.87
C ALA A 332 16.46 -10.31 8.28
N GLU A 333 15.38 -10.86 7.72
CA GLU A 333 15.37 -12.07 6.90
C GLU A 333 14.73 -11.71 5.55
N VAL A 334 15.25 -12.26 4.46
CA VAL A 334 14.80 -11.95 3.09
C VAL A 334 14.34 -13.23 2.40
N PHE A 335 13.17 -13.15 1.77
CA PHE A 335 12.55 -14.27 1.07
C PHE A 335 12.16 -13.85 -0.35
N GLU A 336 12.79 -14.47 -1.34
CA GLU A 336 12.50 -14.28 -2.76
C GLU A 336 11.43 -15.28 -3.20
N PRO A 337 10.35 -14.86 -3.90
CA PRO A 337 9.39 -15.80 -4.46
C PRO A 337 10.07 -16.67 -5.54
N PRO A 338 9.88 -18.00 -5.53
CA PRO A 338 10.43 -18.85 -6.56
C PRO A 338 9.72 -18.61 -7.89
N MET A 339 10.43 -18.76 -9.00
CA MET A 339 9.82 -18.75 -10.34
C MET A 339 8.69 -19.81 -10.42
N PRO A 340 7.57 -19.51 -11.10
CA PRO A 340 7.31 -18.33 -11.94
C PRO A 340 6.85 -17.07 -11.18
N GLY A 341 6.92 -17.03 -9.85
CA GLY A 341 6.59 -15.85 -9.04
C GLY A 341 7.65 -14.74 -9.15
N TYR A 342 7.22 -13.48 -9.34
CA TYR A 342 8.11 -12.31 -9.26
C TYR A 342 7.33 -11.00 -9.10
N GLY A 343 8.01 -9.96 -8.65
CA GLY A 343 7.51 -8.58 -8.59
C GLY A 343 6.41 -8.38 -7.55
N PRO A 344 6.67 -8.63 -6.26
CA PRO A 344 5.72 -8.35 -5.19
C PRO A 344 5.38 -6.87 -5.12
N ARG A 345 4.16 -6.56 -4.68
CA ARG A 345 3.67 -5.19 -4.54
C ARG A 345 3.10 -4.94 -3.14
N GLY A 346 1.92 -4.37 -2.98
CA GLY A 346 1.35 -4.08 -1.67
C GLY A 346 0.99 -5.37 -0.92
N MET A 347 1.39 -5.49 0.34
CA MET A 347 1.25 -6.73 1.11
C MET A 347 0.57 -6.53 2.45
N ASP A 348 0.07 -7.62 3.02
CA ASP A 348 -0.47 -7.65 4.38
C ASP A 348 -0.18 -9.01 5.03
N ILE A 349 -0.39 -9.10 6.34
CA ILE A 349 -0.13 -10.30 7.13
C ILE A 349 -1.43 -10.78 7.80
N ASP A 350 -1.64 -12.09 7.79
CA ASP A 350 -2.78 -12.69 8.48
C ASP A 350 -2.50 -12.92 9.97
N ARG A 351 -3.53 -13.31 10.73
CA ARG A 351 -3.36 -13.60 12.17
C ARG A 351 -2.62 -14.90 12.48
N ASN A 352 -2.21 -15.66 11.47
CA ASN A 352 -1.34 -16.83 11.60
C ASN A 352 0.14 -16.49 11.32
N GLY A 353 0.45 -15.23 10.98
CA GLY A 353 1.80 -14.78 10.61
C GLY A 353 2.19 -15.11 9.17
N VAL A 354 1.23 -15.36 8.28
CA VAL A 354 1.48 -15.61 6.85
C VAL A 354 1.42 -14.29 6.10
N ALA A 355 2.47 -13.98 5.35
CA ALA A 355 2.52 -12.79 4.50
C ALA A 355 1.82 -13.06 3.15
N TRP A 356 1.01 -12.11 2.70
CA TRP A 356 0.25 -12.20 1.46
C TRP A 356 0.56 -11.01 0.55
N THR A 357 0.86 -11.27 -0.71
CA THR A 357 1.24 -10.22 -1.67
C THR A 357 0.83 -10.58 -3.10
N PRO A 358 0.33 -9.63 -3.90
CA PRO A 358 0.16 -9.84 -5.33
C PRO A 358 1.53 -9.74 -6.00
N LEU A 359 1.74 -10.59 -7.00
CA LEU A 359 2.95 -10.66 -7.82
C LEU A 359 2.67 -10.13 -9.22
N SER A 360 3.66 -9.43 -9.79
CA SER A 360 3.63 -8.95 -11.18
C SER A 360 3.56 -10.09 -12.20
N SER A 361 3.90 -11.33 -11.79
CA SER A 361 3.69 -12.53 -12.58
C SER A 361 2.24 -13.00 -12.67
N GLY A 362 1.27 -12.25 -12.13
CA GLY A 362 -0.15 -12.55 -12.22
C GLY A 362 -0.64 -13.59 -11.20
N HIS A 363 0.00 -13.64 -10.03
CA HIS A 363 -0.38 -14.52 -8.93
C HIS A 363 -0.68 -13.72 -7.66
N LEU A 364 -1.61 -14.21 -6.84
CA LEU A 364 -1.55 -13.97 -5.41
C LEU A 364 -0.55 -14.97 -4.81
N ALA A 365 0.32 -14.51 -3.91
CA ALA A 365 1.28 -15.35 -3.23
C ALA A 365 1.08 -15.29 -1.71
N SER A 366 1.23 -16.44 -1.05
CA SER A 366 1.44 -16.54 0.39
C SER A 366 2.88 -16.95 0.70
N PHE A 367 3.45 -16.39 1.75
CA PHE A 367 4.70 -16.85 2.35
C PHE A 367 4.49 -17.22 3.83
N ASP A 368 4.71 -18.50 4.15
CA ASP A 368 4.62 -19.05 5.50
C ASP A 368 6.00 -19.49 6.00
N ARG A 369 6.63 -18.64 6.82
CA ARG A 369 7.96 -18.87 7.40
C ARG A 369 8.06 -20.19 8.18
N ARG A 370 6.95 -20.72 8.71
CA ARG A 370 6.96 -21.96 9.52
C ARG A 370 7.23 -23.20 8.68
N LYS A 371 7.08 -23.09 7.35
CA LYS A 371 7.37 -24.19 6.42
C LYS A 371 8.85 -24.27 6.07
N CYS A 372 9.65 -23.25 6.38
CA CYS A 372 11.08 -23.24 6.08
C CYS A 372 11.80 -24.38 6.79
N GLN A 373 12.56 -25.17 6.04
CA GLN A 373 13.32 -26.33 6.48
C GLN A 373 14.81 -26.00 6.65
N GLY A 374 15.32 -25.06 5.85
CA GLY A 374 16.70 -24.58 5.92
C GLY A 374 16.96 -23.54 7.01
N PRO A 375 18.24 -23.18 7.23
CA PRO A 375 18.60 -22.09 8.13
C PRO A 375 18.06 -20.75 7.60
N LEU A 376 17.63 -19.89 8.51
CA LEU A 376 17.02 -18.58 8.23
C LEU A 376 18.01 -17.41 8.39
N ASN A 377 19.26 -17.75 8.72
CA ASN A 377 20.40 -16.86 8.83
C ASN A 377 21.66 -17.59 8.30
N GLY A 378 22.79 -16.90 8.27
CA GLY A 378 24.04 -17.40 7.74
C GLY A 378 24.28 -17.06 6.27
N PRO A 379 25.41 -17.51 5.69
CA PRO A 379 25.93 -17.00 4.42
C PRO A 379 25.07 -17.34 3.19
N THR A 380 24.18 -18.32 3.31
CA THR A 380 23.29 -18.76 2.23
C THR A 380 21.84 -18.27 2.40
N ALA A 381 21.50 -17.67 3.54
CA ALA A 381 20.14 -17.20 3.84
C ALA A 381 19.86 -15.82 3.21
N THR A 382 20.07 -15.69 1.90
CA THR A 382 20.13 -14.41 1.19
C THR A 382 18.94 -14.14 0.26
N GLY A 383 17.83 -14.88 0.42
CA GLY A 383 16.62 -14.75 -0.39
C GLY A 383 15.99 -16.08 -0.81
N GLN A 384 16.77 -16.95 -1.45
CA GLN A 384 16.26 -18.14 -2.16
C GLN A 384 16.19 -19.42 -1.32
N HIS A 385 16.55 -19.34 -0.03
CA HIS A 385 16.79 -20.50 0.84
C HIS A 385 15.53 -21.16 1.43
N CYS A 386 14.34 -20.56 1.26
CA CYS A 386 13.06 -21.12 1.72
C CYS A 386 11.98 -21.07 0.62
N PRO A 387 12.17 -21.80 -0.50
CA PRO A 387 11.15 -21.92 -1.54
C PRO A 387 9.85 -22.58 -1.03
N GLU A 388 9.95 -23.49 -0.07
CA GLU A 388 8.84 -24.23 0.55
C GLU A 388 7.89 -23.36 1.38
N GLY A 389 8.32 -22.17 1.76
CA GLY A 389 7.47 -21.16 2.40
C GLY A 389 6.43 -20.59 1.44
N TRP A 390 6.67 -20.64 0.12
CA TRP A 390 5.85 -19.99 -0.88
C TRP A 390 4.71 -20.87 -1.41
N THR A 391 3.58 -20.24 -1.70
CA THR A 391 2.50 -20.85 -2.50
C THR A 391 1.94 -19.79 -3.44
N LEU A 392 1.79 -20.15 -4.72
CA LEU A 392 1.36 -19.25 -5.78
C LEU A 392 -0.05 -19.64 -6.27
N TYR A 393 -0.94 -18.66 -6.33
CA TYR A 393 -2.33 -18.81 -6.79
C TYR A 393 -2.51 -17.91 -8.02
N PRO A 394 -2.60 -18.47 -9.24
CA PRO A 394 -2.84 -17.67 -10.45
C PRO A 394 -4.13 -16.87 -10.33
N PHE A 395 -4.07 -15.56 -10.51
CA PHE A 395 -5.27 -14.72 -10.49
C PHE A 395 -6.25 -15.16 -11.59
N PRO A 396 -7.57 -14.99 -11.38
CA PRO A 396 -8.54 -15.26 -12.41
C PRO A 396 -8.39 -14.27 -13.57
N GLY A 397 -8.66 -14.74 -14.78
CA GLY A 397 -8.58 -13.93 -16.00
C GLY A 397 -7.61 -14.52 -17.03
N PRO A 398 -7.55 -13.92 -18.22
CA PRO A 398 -6.69 -14.40 -19.29
C PRO A 398 -5.21 -14.11 -19.00
N GLN A 399 -4.35 -14.86 -19.66
CA GLN A 399 -2.93 -14.56 -19.79
C GLN A 399 -2.64 -13.85 -21.13
N LEU A 400 -1.51 -13.15 -21.23
CA LEU A 400 -1.01 -12.60 -22.48
C LEU A 400 -0.85 -13.71 -23.53
N ARG A 401 -1.22 -13.43 -24.79
CA ARG A 401 -1.14 -14.40 -25.90
C ARG A 401 0.29 -14.94 -26.00
N LYS A 402 0.41 -16.28 -26.13
CA LYS A 402 1.66 -17.04 -26.29
C LYS A 402 2.53 -17.20 -25.03
N VAL A 403 2.16 -16.62 -23.89
CA VAL A 403 2.79 -16.96 -22.60
C VAL A 403 2.27 -18.31 -22.15
N THR A 404 3.17 -19.22 -21.78
CA THR A 404 2.86 -20.60 -21.38
C THR A 404 3.05 -20.86 -19.89
N GLU A 405 3.81 -19.99 -19.22
CA GLU A 405 3.99 -19.98 -17.79
C GLU A 405 2.67 -19.70 -17.07
N SER A 406 2.53 -20.25 -15.85
CA SER A 406 1.36 -20.00 -15.00
C SER A 406 1.26 -18.52 -14.63
N GLY A 407 0.04 -18.08 -14.31
CA GLY A 407 -0.29 -16.70 -13.97
C GLY A 407 -1.40 -16.14 -14.86
N SER A 408 -1.63 -14.83 -14.75
CA SER A 408 -2.56 -14.09 -15.61
C SER A 408 -2.01 -12.70 -15.96
N ALA A 409 -2.72 -11.98 -16.82
CA ALA A 409 -2.45 -10.58 -17.13
C ALA A 409 -3.06 -9.60 -16.09
N GLU A 410 -3.52 -10.08 -14.92
CA GLU A 410 -4.03 -9.23 -13.85
C GLU A 410 -2.95 -8.26 -13.32
N ALA A 411 -3.37 -7.05 -12.99
CA ALA A 411 -2.54 -5.97 -12.46
C ALA A 411 -2.97 -5.58 -11.04
N SER A 412 -2.73 -6.44 -10.07
CA SER A 412 -3.08 -6.19 -8.67
C SER A 412 -2.13 -5.20 -7.99
N TYR A 413 -2.68 -4.25 -7.23
CA TYR A 413 -1.90 -3.21 -6.53
C TYR A 413 -1.52 -3.60 -5.11
N TYR A 414 -2.48 -4.09 -4.31
CA TYR A 414 -2.31 -4.46 -2.90
C TYR A 414 -3.04 -5.78 -2.60
N THR A 415 -2.60 -6.49 -1.57
CA THR A 415 -3.38 -7.52 -0.88
C THR A 415 -3.65 -7.08 0.55
N TRP A 416 -4.91 -7.05 0.95
CA TRP A 416 -5.36 -6.83 2.33
C TRP A 416 -5.98 -8.13 2.86
N VAL A 417 -5.75 -8.46 4.13
CA VAL A 417 -6.31 -9.65 4.77
C VAL A 417 -7.49 -9.28 5.67
N ASP A 418 -8.64 -9.91 5.42
CA ASP A 418 -9.79 -9.89 6.33
C ASP A 418 -9.49 -10.79 7.53
N GLN A 419 -8.81 -10.22 8.52
CA GLN A 419 -8.43 -10.95 9.74
C GLN A 419 -9.63 -11.34 10.62
N PHE A 420 -10.80 -10.71 10.43
CA PHE A 420 -11.88 -10.72 11.41
C PHE A 420 -13.23 -11.21 10.89
N ASP A 421 -13.31 -11.63 9.62
CA ASP A 421 -14.56 -11.94 8.96
C ASP A 421 -15.50 -10.72 8.90
N THR A 422 -14.93 -9.60 8.48
CA THR A 422 -15.65 -8.34 8.28
C THR A 422 -16.58 -8.36 7.08
N PHE A 423 -16.33 -9.24 6.11
CA PHE A 423 -17.17 -9.38 4.92
C PHE A 423 -18.17 -10.54 4.98
N GLY A 424 -17.84 -11.64 5.68
CA GLY A 424 -18.67 -12.85 5.72
C GLY A 424 -18.12 -14.05 4.94
N LEU A 425 -16.86 -14.01 4.48
CA LEU A 425 -16.19 -15.13 3.80
C LEU A 425 -15.30 -15.97 4.74
N GLY A 426 -15.21 -15.61 6.02
CA GLY A 426 -14.34 -16.24 7.01
C GLY A 426 -13.21 -15.34 7.48
N ARG A 427 -12.48 -15.81 8.50
CA ARG A 427 -11.30 -15.12 9.04
C ARG A 427 -10.05 -15.44 8.23
N ASN A 428 -9.11 -14.51 8.22
CA ASN A 428 -7.84 -14.58 7.50
C ASN A 428 -8.00 -14.81 5.99
N VAL A 429 -9.03 -14.20 5.37
CA VAL A 429 -9.22 -14.27 3.92
C VAL A 429 -8.38 -13.18 3.26
N PRO A 430 -7.35 -13.50 2.45
CA PRO A 430 -6.61 -12.51 1.70
C PRO A 430 -7.43 -12.05 0.48
N ILE A 431 -7.45 -10.74 0.25
CA ILE A 431 -8.21 -10.07 -0.80
C ILE A 431 -7.27 -9.16 -1.58
N ALA A 432 -7.06 -9.46 -2.86
CA ALA A 432 -6.25 -8.63 -3.74
C ALA A 432 -7.11 -7.60 -4.48
N THR A 433 -6.57 -6.40 -4.71
CA THR A 433 -7.19 -5.35 -5.52
C THR A 433 -7.03 -5.68 -7.01
N GLY A 434 -7.99 -6.36 -7.64
CA GLY A 434 -7.93 -6.78 -9.04
C GLY A 434 -8.31 -5.65 -10.00
N ASN A 435 -7.34 -4.83 -10.40
CA ASN A 435 -7.59 -3.63 -11.20
C ASN A 435 -7.91 -3.94 -12.67
N ALA A 436 -7.38 -5.02 -13.23
CA ALA A 436 -7.76 -5.45 -14.58
C ALA A 436 -9.08 -6.23 -14.59
N ASN A 437 -9.44 -6.83 -13.45
CA ASN A 437 -10.73 -7.47 -13.22
C ASN A 437 -11.81 -6.52 -12.65
N GLU A 438 -11.55 -5.22 -12.46
CA GLU A 438 -12.47 -4.25 -11.82
C GLU A 438 -13.17 -4.83 -10.58
N SER A 439 -12.40 -5.48 -9.71
CA SER A 439 -12.94 -6.31 -8.63
C SER A 439 -12.06 -6.37 -7.40
N LEU A 440 -12.63 -6.82 -6.28
CA LEU A 440 -11.86 -7.38 -5.18
C LEU A 440 -11.78 -8.91 -5.33
N LEU A 441 -10.58 -9.47 -5.25
CA LEU A 441 -10.27 -10.89 -5.50
C LEU A 441 -9.98 -11.61 -4.19
N ALA A 442 -11.00 -12.19 -3.55
CA ALA A 442 -10.86 -12.90 -2.29
C ALA A 442 -10.48 -14.37 -2.53
N LEU A 443 -9.42 -14.87 -1.88
CA LEU A 443 -9.03 -16.28 -1.97
C LEU A 443 -9.61 -17.06 -0.79
N VAL A 444 -10.58 -17.94 -1.07
CA VAL A 444 -11.26 -18.77 -0.07
C VAL A 444 -11.02 -20.23 -0.41
N ASN A 445 -10.41 -20.99 0.51
CA ASN A 445 -10.12 -22.42 0.32
C ASN A 445 -9.37 -22.71 -1.01
N GLY A 446 -8.43 -21.84 -1.40
CA GLY A 446 -7.65 -21.97 -2.63
C GLY A 446 -8.38 -21.57 -3.92
N GLN A 447 -9.62 -21.07 -3.84
CA GLN A 447 -10.41 -20.61 -4.98
C GLN A 447 -10.74 -19.11 -4.86
N PHE A 448 -10.79 -18.42 -6.00
CA PHE A 448 -11.12 -16.99 -6.02
C PHE A 448 -12.62 -16.75 -6.04
N VAL A 449 -13.10 -15.94 -5.10
CA VAL A 449 -14.40 -15.27 -5.13
C VAL A 449 -14.18 -13.86 -5.68
N ASN A 450 -14.79 -13.58 -6.84
CA ASN A 450 -14.54 -12.34 -7.58
C ASN A 450 -15.66 -11.31 -7.32
N LEU A 451 -15.37 -10.26 -6.55
CA LEU A 451 -16.34 -9.23 -6.16
C LEU A 451 -16.28 -8.07 -7.17
N ARG A 452 -16.90 -8.29 -8.34
CA ARG A 452 -16.88 -7.37 -9.48
C ARG A 452 -17.78 -6.15 -9.25
N VAL A 453 -17.26 -4.95 -9.51
CA VAL A 453 -18.09 -3.75 -9.69
C VAL A 453 -18.57 -3.72 -11.15
N PRO A 454 -19.89 -3.66 -11.41
CA PRO A 454 -20.39 -3.74 -12.77
C PRO A 454 -20.04 -2.50 -13.60
N TYR A 455 -19.71 -2.75 -14.87
CA TYR A 455 -19.72 -1.74 -15.92
C TYR A 455 -21.11 -1.05 -16.00
N PRO A 456 -21.18 0.27 -16.25
CA PRO A 456 -20.10 1.19 -16.62
C PRO A 456 -19.46 1.95 -15.45
N MET A 457 -19.70 1.52 -14.20
CA MET A 457 -19.31 2.32 -13.04
C MET A 457 -17.79 2.48 -12.89
N GLY A 458 -17.03 1.51 -13.43
CA GLY A 458 -15.57 1.45 -13.36
C GLY A 458 -15.08 1.11 -11.96
N PHE A 459 -14.02 0.31 -11.85
CA PHE A 459 -13.38 0.08 -10.56
C PHE A 459 -11.89 -0.21 -10.72
N TYR A 460 -11.11 0.60 -10.00
CA TYR A 460 -9.67 0.56 -9.91
C TYR A 460 -9.39 0.97 -8.48
N THR A 461 -8.83 0.11 -7.66
CA THR A 461 -8.57 0.41 -6.26
C THR A 461 -7.14 0.03 -5.88
N LYS A 462 -6.61 0.76 -4.93
CA LYS A 462 -5.26 0.55 -4.38
C LYS A 462 -5.27 0.10 -2.93
N TRP A 463 -6.39 0.26 -2.25
CA TRP A 463 -6.56 -0.12 -0.86
C TRP A 463 -8.01 -0.49 -0.59
N MET A 464 -8.23 -1.18 0.52
CA MET A 464 -9.55 -1.50 1.03
C MET A 464 -9.48 -1.75 2.53
N ASP A 465 -10.60 -1.56 3.20
CA ASP A 465 -10.82 -1.93 4.60
C ASP A 465 -12.06 -2.80 4.78
N GLY A 466 -12.17 -3.43 5.94
CA GLY A 466 -13.34 -4.17 6.36
C GLY A 466 -13.84 -3.69 7.71
N ARG A 467 -15.13 -3.32 7.79
CA ARG A 467 -15.73 -2.73 8.99
C ARG A 467 -16.97 -3.49 9.45
N ILE A 468 -17.13 -3.59 10.76
CA ILE A 468 -18.31 -4.15 11.42
C ILE A 468 -19.04 -2.99 12.12
N ASP A 469 -20.09 -2.51 11.46
CA ASP A 469 -20.98 -1.45 11.95
C ASP A 469 -21.93 -1.95 13.05
N ASP A 470 -22.43 -3.18 12.93
CA ASP A 470 -23.29 -3.81 13.94
C ASP A 470 -23.11 -5.35 13.93
N PRO A 471 -22.50 -5.95 14.96
CA PRO A 471 -22.29 -7.40 15.00
C PRO A 471 -23.58 -8.22 15.09
N SER A 472 -24.70 -7.60 15.47
CA SER A 472 -26.02 -8.26 15.59
C SER A 472 -26.88 -8.16 14.33
N ALA A 473 -26.53 -7.28 13.39
CA ALA A 473 -27.30 -7.06 12.16
C ALA A 473 -26.97 -8.05 11.01
N GLY A 474 -26.25 -9.14 11.30
CA GLY A 474 -25.84 -10.12 10.31
C GLY A 474 -25.02 -9.49 9.17
N TRP A 475 -25.37 -9.79 7.92
CA TRP A 475 -24.66 -9.28 6.75
C TRP A 475 -24.76 -7.76 6.58
N LYS A 476 -25.80 -7.12 7.13
CA LYS A 476 -26.02 -5.67 6.99
C LYS A 476 -25.07 -4.84 7.84
N GLY A 477 -24.65 -5.39 8.98
CA GLY A 477 -23.71 -4.74 9.89
C GLY A 477 -22.24 -5.00 9.52
N LYS A 478 -21.98 -5.65 8.40
CA LYS A 478 -20.66 -6.03 7.88
C LYS A 478 -20.45 -5.43 6.50
N GLY A 479 -19.22 -5.09 6.15
CA GLY A 479 -18.91 -4.67 4.80
C GLY A 479 -17.44 -4.37 4.55
N LEU A 480 -17.06 -4.49 3.28
CA LEU A 480 -15.79 -3.99 2.78
C LEU A 480 -16.00 -2.60 2.20
N TRP A 481 -15.01 -1.75 2.40
CA TRP A 481 -14.93 -0.41 1.86
C TRP A 481 -13.70 -0.31 0.98
N ALA A 482 -13.83 0.42 -0.12
CA ALA A 482 -12.75 0.72 -1.03
C ALA A 482 -13.04 2.06 -1.71
N THR A 483 -12.03 2.65 -2.34
CA THR A 483 -12.19 3.86 -3.14
C THR A 483 -11.86 3.61 -4.60
N TYR A 484 -12.49 4.36 -5.50
CA TYR A 484 -12.11 4.39 -6.90
C TYR A 484 -10.83 5.23 -7.06
N SER A 485 -9.68 4.56 -7.02
CA SER A 485 -8.34 5.13 -6.93
C SER A 485 -7.69 5.50 -8.28
N THR A 486 -8.48 5.73 -9.34
CA THR A 486 -7.90 6.10 -10.64
C THR A 486 -7.31 7.51 -10.60
N ARG A 487 -6.16 7.72 -11.24
CA ARG A 487 -5.56 9.06 -11.40
C ARG A 487 -6.34 9.96 -12.36
N THR A 488 -7.22 9.37 -13.17
CA THR A 488 -7.91 10.02 -14.29
C THR A 488 -9.38 9.59 -14.32
N PRO A 489 -10.22 10.03 -13.36
CA PRO A 489 -11.63 9.63 -13.32
C PRO A 489 -12.39 10.07 -14.58
N PHE A 490 -11.93 11.13 -15.24
CA PHE A 490 -12.47 11.59 -16.53
C PHE A 490 -12.14 10.70 -17.74
N HIS A 491 -11.42 9.58 -17.58
CA HIS A 491 -11.19 8.59 -18.64
C HIS A 491 -12.26 7.49 -18.70
N VAL A 492 -13.13 7.38 -17.71
CA VAL A 492 -14.27 6.45 -17.81
C VAL A 492 -15.41 7.09 -18.62
N GLU A 493 -16.45 6.31 -18.90
CA GLU A 493 -17.57 6.70 -19.76
C GLU A 493 -18.29 7.99 -19.37
N GLY A 494 -18.34 8.32 -18.08
CA GLY A 494 -18.90 9.59 -17.62
C GLY A 494 -18.09 10.83 -18.04
N GLY A 495 -16.85 10.66 -18.50
CA GLY A 495 -16.00 11.74 -19.00
C GLY A 495 -15.70 12.82 -17.96
N LYS A 496 -15.47 14.06 -18.42
CA LYS A 496 -15.26 15.22 -17.55
C LYS A 496 -16.44 15.42 -16.60
N GLY A 497 -16.13 15.64 -15.32
CA GLY A 497 -17.14 15.77 -14.26
C GLY A 497 -17.28 14.49 -13.44
N THR A 498 -16.85 13.34 -13.95
CA THR A 498 -16.78 12.10 -13.16
C THR A 498 -15.82 12.26 -12.00
N THR A 499 -16.29 11.92 -10.80
CA THR A 499 -15.53 11.98 -9.56
C THR A 499 -15.14 10.58 -9.09
N SER A 500 -14.14 10.52 -8.20
CA SER A 500 -13.85 9.31 -7.44
C SER A 500 -15.01 8.96 -6.50
N LYS A 501 -15.10 7.68 -6.12
CA LYS A 501 -16.22 7.10 -5.38
C LYS A 501 -15.73 6.30 -4.18
N VAL A 502 -16.52 6.29 -3.11
CA VAL A 502 -16.48 5.20 -2.13
C VAL A 502 -17.35 4.06 -2.64
N VAL A 503 -16.85 2.84 -2.52
CA VAL A 503 -17.55 1.60 -2.88
C VAL A 503 -17.67 0.73 -1.63
N LYS A 504 -18.91 0.46 -1.20
CA LYS A 504 -19.21 -0.49 -0.14
C LYS A 504 -19.65 -1.81 -0.75
N PHE A 505 -19.04 -2.91 -0.32
CA PHE A 505 -19.48 -4.27 -0.63
C PHE A 505 -20.08 -4.90 0.62
N GLN A 506 -21.24 -5.54 0.47
CA GLN A 506 -21.85 -6.38 1.49
C GLN A 506 -22.24 -7.73 0.89
N LEU A 507 -22.10 -8.81 1.68
CA LEU A 507 -22.39 -10.16 1.22
C LEU A 507 -23.65 -10.71 1.88
N ARG A 508 -24.74 -10.81 1.11
CA ARG A 508 -25.96 -11.45 1.61
C ARG A 508 -25.75 -12.94 1.83
N SER A 509 -26.46 -13.52 2.80
CA SER A 509 -26.48 -14.98 3.03
C SER A 509 -26.99 -15.74 1.81
N ASP A 510 -27.96 -15.15 1.10
CA ASP A 510 -28.58 -15.68 -0.12
C ASP A 510 -29.15 -14.52 -0.98
N PRO A 511 -29.53 -14.77 -2.24
CA PRO A 511 -30.03 -13.71 -3.14
C PRO A 511 -31.32 -13.00 -2.69
N LEU A 512 -32.07 -13.56 -1.73
CA LEU A 512 -33.37 -13.05 -1.26
C LEU A 512 -33.30 -12.45 0.15
N ALA A 513 -32.18 -12.57 0.85
CA ALA A 513 -31.98 -11.99 2.16
C ALA A 513 -32.23 -10.46 2.14
N ARG A 514 -33.08 -10.00 3.05
CA ARG A 514 -33.58 -8.62 3.12
C ARG A 514 -32.91 -7.77 4.16
#